data_AF-A0A960KC64-F1
#
_entry.id   AF-A0A960KC64-F1
#
_cell.length_a   1.000
_cell.length_b   1.000
_cell.length_c   1.000
_cell.angle_alpha   90.00
_cell.angle_beta   90.00
_cell.angle_gamma   90.00
#
_symmetry.space_group_name_H-M   'P 1'
#
loop_
_entity.id
_entity.type
_entity.pdbx_description
1 polymer ?
#
loop_
_entity_poly.entity_id
_entity_poly.type
_entity_poly.pdbx_seq_one_letter_code
_entity_poly.pdbx_strand_id
1 'polypeptide(L)'
;MSTIAPGVTTDMALTAEEIASKEFLVGLRGYDKDEVRAFLQTVSSAFEDAATQLAAAQDAAASAKADAAAPAPAPAAPSSDGGAASMSNLGGQIEAILATANAEAEKVRSDAQADAARVRADADAYAESTRAQAEQHENEARQKLTSAQDEALGVVADAQARAAKMEETTRREAEEKARASVADLTSQIEELTSARDASKSQLGELRTKIDKALSLTEG
;
A
#
# COMPACT_ATOMS: atom_id res chain seq x y z
N MET A 1 27.53 -49.38 -22.20
CA MET A 1 26.36 -49.48 -23.11
C MET A 1 25.09 -49.24 -22.29
N SER A 2 24.58 -48.00 -22.31
CA SER A 2 23.15 -47.72 -22.50
C SER A 2 23.01 -46.21 -22.67
N THR A 3 22.54 -45.82 -23.83
CA THR A 3 22.51 -44.47 -24.39
C THR A 3 21.18 -43.82 -24.01
N ILE A 4 21.20 -42.65 -23.37
CA ILE A 4 20.04 -41.77 -23.20
C ILE A 4 20.29 -40.52 -24.04
N ALA A 5 19.25 -40.09 -24.76
CA ALA A 5 19.25 -39.14 -25.86
C ALA A 5 19.89 -37.76 -25.55
N PRO A 6 20.42 -37.05 -26.58
CA PRO A 6 21.00 -35.72 -26.43
C PRO A 6 19.89 -34.67 -26.46
N GLY A 7 19.74 -33.88 -25.40
CA GLY A 7 18.79 -32.76 -25.44
C GLY A 7 18.28 -32.18 -24.13
N VAL A 8 18.80 -32.55 -22.97
CA VAL A 8 18.54 -31.80 -21.72
C VAL A 8 19.86 -31.14 -21.31
N THR A 9 20.09 -29.95 -21.86
CA THR A 9 21.16 -29.06 -21.44
C THR A 9 20.95 -28.69 -19.98
N THR A 10 21.96 -28.94 -19.15
CA THR A 10 22.15 -28.44 -17.77
C THR A 10 22.37 -26.91 -17.75
N ASP A 11 21.74 -26.19 -18.68
CA ASP A 11 22.03 -24.79 -19.02
C ASP A 11 20.78 -23.94 -18.78
N MET A 12 20.25 -23.98 -17.55
CA MET A 12 19.13 -23.11 -17.10
C MET A 12 19.13 -22.85 -15.58
N ALA A 13 20.30 -22.82 -14.93
CA ALA A 13 20.37 -22.25 -13.59
C ALA A 13 20.54 -20.73 -13.73
N LEU A 14 19.43 -19.98 -13.72
CA LEU A 14 19.49 -18.52 -13.62
C LEU A 14 20.37 -18.14 -12.42
N THR A 15 21.40 -17.31 -12.64
CA THR A 15 22.24 -16.81 -11.55
C THR A 15 21.58 -15.60 -10.89
N ALA A 16 22.00 -15.26 -9.66
CA ALA A 16 21.47 -14.10 -8.95
C ALA A 16 21.67 -12.80 -9.74
N GLU A 17 22.82 -12.67 -10.42
CA GLU A 17 23.17 -11.53 -11.26
C GLU A 17 22.31 -11.46 -12.53
N GLU A 18 21.96 -12.60 -13.13
CA GLU A 18 21.06 -12.67 -14.28
C GLU A 18 19.61 -12.30 -13.92
N ILE A 19 19.18 -12.57 -12.69
CA ILE A 19 17.87 -12.16 -12.18
C ILE A 19 17.84 -10.64 -11.94
N ALA A 20 18.88 -10.09 -11.30
CA ALA A 20 18.97 -8.68 -10.99
C ALA A 20 19.08 -7.79 -12.25
N SER A 21 19.73 -8.29 -13.30
CA SER A 21 19.96 -7.54 -14.55
C SER A 21 18.88 -7.78 -15.63
N LYS A 22 17.80 -8.51 -15.32
CA LYS A 22 16.78 -8.86 -16.32
C LYS A 22 15.93 -7.65 -16.71
N GLU A 23 15.93 -7.32 -18.01
CA GLU A 23 15.08 -6.26 -18.56
C GLU A 23 13.82 -6.82 -19.25
N PHE A 24 12.68 -6.15 -19.02
CA PHE A 24 11.39 -6.51 -19.59
C PHE A 24 10.88 -5.43 -20.55
N LEU A 25 10.19 -5.85 -21.63
CA LEU A 25 9.50 -4.95 -22.55
C LEU A 25 8.33 -4.26 -21.85
N VAL A 26 8.12 -2.97 -22.14
CA VAL A 26 7.17 -2.10 -21.43
C VAL A 26 5.97 -1.82 -22.33
N GLY A 27 4.76 -2.11 -21.85
CA GLY A 27 3.51 -1.92 -22.59
C GLY A 27 2.63 -0.78 -22.03
N LEU A 28 1.52 -0.48 -22.74
CA LEU A 28 0.57 0.60 -22.40
C LEU A 28 -0.16 0.41 -21.05
N ARG A 29 -0.10 -0.82 -20.51
CA ARG A 29 -0.49 -1.22 -19.15
C ARG A 29 0.49 -2.28 -18.69
N GLY A 30 0.97 -2.18 -17.46
CA GLY A 30 1.94 -3.12 -16.91
C GLY A 30 2.27 -2.80 -15.45
N TYR A 31 3.11 -3.65 -14.86
CA TYR A 31 3.68 -3.44 -13.54
C TYR A 31 4.61 -2.24 -13.53
N ASP A 32 4.70 -1.56 -12.39
CA ASP A 32 5.62 -0.45 -12.19
C ASP A 32 7.07 -0.94 -12.30
N LYS A 33 7.90 -0.23 -13.08
CA LYS A 33 9.28 -0.66 -13.33
C LYS A 33 10.15 -0.62 -12.09
N ASP A 34 9.93 0.36 -11.22
CA ASP A 34 10.74 0.56 -10.02
C ASP A 34 10.37 -0.50 -8.97
N GLU A 35 9.08 -0.83 -8.87
CA GLU A 35 8.60 -1.93 -8.02
C GLU A 35 9.14 -3.30 -8.47
N VAL A 36 9.11 -3.57 -9.78
CA VAL A 36 9.67 -4.81 -10.35
C VAL A 36 11.17 -4.89 -10.11
N ARG A 37 11.92 -3.80 -10.27
CA ARG A 37 13.37 -3.78 -9.98
C ARG A 37 13.67 -4.03 -8.51
N ALA A 38 12.94 -3.41 -7.59
CA ALA A 38 13.10 -3.64 -6.16
C ALA A 38 12.82 -5.10 -5.78
N PHE A 39 11.80 -5.70 -6.40
CA PHE A 39 11.46 -7.10 -6.20
C PHE A 39 12.56 -8.04 -6.72
N LEU A 40 13.08 -7.81 -7.93
CA LEU A 40 14.17 -8.62 -8.49
C LEU A 40 15.45 -8.57 -7.64
N GLN A 41 15.75 -7.40 -7.05
CA GLN A 41 16.88 -7.25 -6.12
C GLN A 41 16.70 -8.10 -4.84
N THR A 42 15.46 -8.21 -4.35
CA THR A 42 15.15 -9.03 -3.18
C THR A 42 15.26 -10.52 -3.51
N VAL A 43 14.78 -10.92 -4.69
CA VAL A 43 14.87 -12.30 -5.18
C VAL A 43 16.33 -12.71 -5.43
N SER A 44 17.16 -11.83 -6.00
CA SER A 44 18.58 -12.12 -6.23
C SER A 44 19.33 -12.32 -4.91
N SER A 45 19.10 -11.47 -3.91
CA SER A 45 19.69 -11.60 -2.57
C SER A 45 19.31 -12.93 -1.91
N ALA A 46 18.03 -13.31 -1.96
CA ALA A 46 17.56 -14.58 -1.41
C ALA A 46 18.16 -15.80 -2.14
N PHE A 47 18.46 -15.66 -3.43
CA PHE A 47 19.09 -16.71 -4.22
C PHE A 47 20.59 -16.88 -3.86
N GLU A 48 21.31 -15.78 -3.63
CA GLU A 48 22.70 -15.80 -3.13
C GLU A 48 22.78 -16.44 -1.73
N ASP A 49 21.85 -16.09 -0.84
CA ASP A 49 21.76 -16.68 0.50
C ASP A 49 21.50 -18.19 0.43
N ALA A 50 20.59 -18.62 -0.45
CA ALA A 50 20.30 -20.04 -0.66
C ALA A 50 21.50 -20.80 -1.25
N ALA A 51 22.22 -20.20 -2.21
CA ALA A 51 23.42 -20.77 -2.79
C ALA A 51 24.53 -20.93 -1.73
N THR A 52 24.70 -19.94 -0.86
CA THR A 52 25.67 -19.95 0.24
C THR A 52 25.34 -21.03 1.27
N GLN A 53 24.05 -21.18 1.64
CA GLN A 53 23.61 -22.25 2.54
C GLN A 53 23.81 -23.65 1.94
N LEU A 54 23.58 -23.81 0.62
CA LEU A 54 23.80 -25.08 -0.06
C LEU A 54 25.29 -25.46 -0.08
N ALA A 55 26.18 -24.49 -0.31
CA ALA A 55 27.63 -24.70 -0.24
C ALA A 55 28.06 -25.10 1.19
N ALA A 56 27.59 -24.37 2.21
CA ALA A 56 27.88 -24.69 3.61
C ALA A 56 27.37 -26.08 4.03
N ALA A 57 26.18 -26.49 3.55
CA ALA A 57 25.64 -27.82 3.79
C ALA A 57 26.45 -28.92 3.11
N GLN A 58 26.99 -28.67 1.91
CA GLN A 58 27.85 -29.60 1.20
C GLN A 58 29.22 -29.75 1.90
N ASP A 59 29.80 -28.66 2.38
CA ASP A 59 31.07 -28.68 3.15
C ASP A 59 30.92 -29.39 4.49
N ALA A 60 29.80 -29.19 5.18
CA ALA A 60 29.45 -29.92 6.40
C ALA A 60 29.25 -31.42 6.13
N ALA A 61 28.58 -31.77 5.03
CA ALA A 61 28.39 -33.16 4.62
C ALA A 61 29.71 -33.83 4.19
N ALA A 62 30.62 -33.09 3.57
CA ALA A 62 31.96 -33.58 3.21
C ALA A 62 32.83 -33.81 4.45
N SER A 63 32.78 -32.90 5.43
CA SER A 63 33.50 -33.02 6.70
C SER A 63 32.97 -34.20 7.54
N ALA A 64 31.66 -34.38 7.61
CA ALA A 64 31.04 -35.52 8.29
C ALA A 64 31.39 -36.87 7.63
N LYS A 65 31.55 -36.90 6.30
CA LYS A 65 32.04 -38.10 5.58
C LYS A 65 33.53 -38.36 5.79
N ALA A 66 34.35 -37.32 5.97
CA ALA A 66 35.77 -37.45 6.27
C ALA A 66 36.01 -37.99 7.69
N ASP A 67 35.23 -37.52 8.67
CA ASP A 67 35.31 -37.99 10.06
C ASP A 67 34.80 -39.44 10.24
N ALA A 68 33.91 -39.90 9.36
CA ALA A 68 33.45 -41.30 9.33
C ALA A 68 34.45 -42.28 8.69
N ALA A 69 35.56 -41.80 8.11
CA ALA A 69 36.54 -42.61 7.39
C ALA A 69 37.87 -42.85 8.15
N ALA A 70 37.98 -42.46 9.42
CA ALA A 70 39.13 -42.80 10.26
C ALA A 70 39.07 -44.29 10.70
N PRO A 71 40.09 -45.11 10.43
CA PRO A 71 40.09 -46.51 10.86
C PRO A 71 40.30 -46.59 12.37
N ALA A 72 39.35 -47.21 13.07
CA ALA A 72 39.48 -47.53 14.48
C ALA A 72 40.73 -48.41 14.72
N PRO A 73 41.60 -48.11 15.71
CA PRO A 73 42.67 -49.00 16.09
C PRO A 73 42.08 -50.24 16.78
N ALA A 74 42.45 -51.41 16.28
CA ALA A 74 42.06 -52.70 16.85
C ALA A 74 42.59 -52.83 18.30
N PRO A 75 41.75 -53.18 19.30
CA PRO A 75 42.22 -53.42 20.65
C PRO A 75 42.86 -54.81 20.74
N ALA A 76 44.09 -54.86 21.23
CA ALA A 76 44.77 -56.09 21.63
C ALA A 76 44.03 -56.77 22.79
N ALA A 77 43.82 -58.08 22.66
CA ALA A 77 43.17 -58.91 23.68
C ALA A 77 44.05 -59.04 24.94
N PRO A 78 43.49 -58.90 26.16
CA PRO A 78 44.14 -59.37 27.37
C PRO A 78 43.68 -60.79 27.73
N SER A 79 44.64 -61.54 28.24
CA SER A 79 44.56 -62.93 28.68
C SER A 79 43.48 -63.19 29.75
N SER A 80 42.92 -64.40 29.66
CA SER A 80 41.94 -64.98 30.58
C SER A 80 42.59 -65.53 31.84
N ASP A 81 42.44 -64.82 32.96
CA ASP A 81 42.43 -65.42 34.30
C ASP A 81 41.66 -64.49 35.27
N GLY A 82 40.43 -64.86 35.66
CA GLY A 82 39.58 -64.04 36.55
C GLY A 82 38.06 -63.95 36.26
N GLY A 83 37.47 -64.94 35.59
CA GLY A 83 36.11 -64.87 35.02
C GLY A 83 34.94 -64.56 35.98
N ALA A 84 35.04 -64.85 37.28
CA ALA A 84 33.95 -64.60 38.24
C ALA A 84 33.98 -63.18 38.84
N ALA A 85 35.17 -62.62 39.10
CA ALA A 85 35.32 -61.25 39.60
C ALA A 85 35.15 -60.20 38.48
N SER A 86 35.56 -60.55 37.26
CA SER A 86 35.42 -59.70 36.07
C SER A 86 33.95 -59.49 35.66
N MET A 87 33.09 -60.52 35.77
CA MET A 87 31.67 -60.43 35.43
C MET A 87 30.87 -59.58 36.44
N SER A 88 31.24 -59.62 37.73
CA SER A 88 30.62 -58.77 38.77
C SER A 88 31.04 -57.29 38.66
N ASN A 89 32.31 -57.03 38.30
CA ASN A 89 32.78 -55.67 37.99
C ASN A 89 32.15 -55.12 36.72
N LEU A 90 31.94 -55.96 35.70
CA LEU A 90 31.24 -55.57 34.47
C LEU A 90 29.77 -55.23 34.75
N GLY A 91 29.09 -56.00 35.61
CA GLY A 91 27.72 -55.68 36.06
C GLY A 91 27.63 -54.31 36.72
N GLY A 92 28.54 -53.99 37.66
CA GLY A 92 28.59 -52.68 38.31
C GLY A 92 28.96 -51.55 37.35
N GLN A 93 29.83 -51.79 36.37
CA GLN A 93 30.15 -50.82 35.31
C GLN A 93 28.93 -50.54 34.40
N ILE A 94 28.17 -51.57 34.02
CA ILE A 94 26.95 -51.42 33.23
C ILE A 94 25.89 -50.63 34.01
N GLU A 95 25.72 -50.91 35.30
CA GLU A 95 24.80 -50.19 36.17
C GLU A 95 25.18 -48.71 36.32
N ALA A 96 26.47 -48.42 36.49
CA ALA A 96 26.99 -47.06 36.52
C ALA A 96 26.80 -46.31 35.19
N ILE A 97 27.00 -47.00 34.05
CA ILE A 97 26.76 -46.44 32.71
C ILE A 97 25.26 -46.14 32.51
N LEU A 98 24.38 -47.08 32.88
CA LEU A 98 22.93 -46.88 32.78
C LEU A 98 22.44 -45.74 33.68
N ALA A 99 22.96 -45.63 34.90
CA ALA A 99 22.64 -44.54 35.81
C ALA A 99 23.07 -43.17 35.23
N THR A 100 24.28 -43.10 34.67
CA THR A 100 24.80 -41.88 34.02
C THR A 100 24.02 -41.53 32.76
N ALA A 101 23.69 -42.52 31.93
CA ALA A 101 22.90 -42.33 30.72
C ALA A 101 21.46 -41.86 31.03
N ASN A 102 20.84 -42.40 32.08
CA ASN A 102 19.52 -41.96 32.52
C ASN A 102 19.54 -40.53 33.06
N ALA A 103 20.55 -40.18 33.87
CA ALA A 103 20.72 -38.81 34.37
C ALA A 103 20.93 -37.81 33.22
N GLU A 104 21.75 -38.15 32.22
CA GLU A 104 21.96 -37.29 31.06
C GLU A 104 20.70 -37.19 30.19
N ALA A 105 19.95 -38.28 30.02
CA ALA A 105 18.69 -38.28 29.29
C ALA A 105 17.58 -37.46 30.00
N GLU A 106 17.57 -37.44 31.33
CA GLU A 106 16.69 -36.56 32.11
C GLU A 106 17.09 -35.10 31.95
N LYS A 107 18.39 -34.80 32.00
CA LYS A 107 18.91 -33.45 31.77
C LYS A 107 18.57 -32.94 30.37
N VAL A 108 18.85 -33.71 29.33
CA VAL A 108 18.50 -33.36 27.94
C VAL A 108 17.00 -33.14 27.79
N ARG A 109 16.16 -33.96 28.43
CA ARG A 109 14.69 -33.75 28.41
C ARG A 109 14.28 -32.47 29.12
N SER A 110 14.88 -32.17 30.27
CA SER A 110 14.62 -30.93 31.01
C SER A 110 15.03 -29.70 30.19
N ASP A 111 16.22 -29.72 29.60
CA ASP A 111 16.75 -28.62 28.80
C ASP A 111 15.89 -28.40 27.54
N ALA A 112 15.54 -29.48 26.83
CA ALA A 112 14.65 -29.40 25.67
C ALA A 112 13.25 -28.88 26.02
N GLN A 113 12.71 -29.25 27.18
CA GLN A 113 11.43 -28.72 27.66
C GLN A 113 11.52 -27.23 28.00
N ALA A 114 12.60 -26.80 28.64
CA ALA A 114 12.84 -25.39 28.96
C ALA A 114 13.00 -24.54 27.69
N ASP A 115 13.74 -25.04 26.71
CA ASP A 115 13.93 -24.36 25.42
C ASP A 115 12.62 -24.30 24.63
N ALA A 116 11.84 -25.40 24.59
CA ALA A 116 10.52 -25.39 23.96
C ALA A 116 9.56 -24.40 24.64
N ALA A 117 9.62 -24.27 25.97
CA ALA A 117 8.83 -23.28 26.71
C ALA A 117 9.27 -21.85 26.38
N ARG A 118 10.58 -21.59 26.29
CA ARG A 118 11.12 -20.27 25.86
C ARG A 118 10.67 -19.91 24.45
N VAL A 119 10.81 -20.82 23.49
CA VAL A 119 10.41 -20.58 22.09
C VAL A 119 8.91 -20.28 21.98
N ARG A 120 8.05 -20.98 22.73
CA ARG A 120 6.61 -20.68 22.76
C ARG A 120 6.33 -19.30 23.35
N ALA A 121 6.96 -18.96 24.47
CA ALA A 121 6.79 -17.65 25.09
C ALA A 121 7.25 -16.51 24.17
N ASP A 122 8.38 -16.67 23.48
CA ASP A 122 8.90 -15.69 22.53
C ASP A 122 7.98 -15.54 21.30
N ALA A 123 7.47 -16.67 20.79
CA ALA A 123 6.52 -16.66 19.68
C ALA A 123 5.19 -15.99 20.05
N ASP A 124 4.67 -16.26 21.25
CA ASP A 124 3.44 -15.64 21.76
C ASP A 124 3.64 -14.13 21.95
N ALA A 125 4.77 -13.72 22.56
CA ALA A 125 5.10 -12.30 22.72
C ALA A 125 5.26 -11.57 21.37
N TYR A 126 5.90 -12.22 20.38
CA TYR A 126 6.01 -11.67 19.04
C TYR A 126 4.64 -11.53 18.37
N ALA A 127 3.78 -12.55 18.47
CA ALA A 127 2.43 -12.52 17.93
C ALA A 127 1.57 -11.43 18.57
N GLU A 128 1.65 -11.25 19.89
CA GLU A 128 0.99 -10.16 20.61
C GLU A 128 1.49 -8.79 20.17
N SER A 129 2.81 -8.61 20.08
CA SER A 129 3.40 -7.34 19.62
C SER A 129 2.97 -6.98 18.19
N THR A 130 2.89 -7.99 17.31
CA THR A 130 2.45 -7.81 15.92
C THR A 130 0.98 -7.41 15.86
N ARG A 131 0.11 -8.06 16.67
CA ARG A 131 -1.31 -7.68 16.77
C ARG A 131 -1.48 -6.27 17.32
N ALA A 132 -0.75 -5.90 18.36
CA ALA A 132 -0.80 -4.57 18.94
C ALA A 132 -0.37 -3.47 17.93
N GLN A 133 0.69 -3.72 17.16
CA GLN A 133 1.12 -2.81 16.08
C GLN A 133 0.07 -2.71 14.97
N ALA A 134 -0.52 -3.84 14.56
CA ALA A 134 -1.59 -3.85 13.55
C ALA A 134 -2.82 -3.05 14.03
N GLU A 135 -3.25 -3.25 15.29
CA GLU A 135 -4.35 -2.48 15.89
C GLU A 135 -4.03 -1.00 15.99
N GLN A 136 -2.80 -0.62 16.34
CA GLN A 136 -2.37 0.77 16.34
C GLN A 136 -2.46 1.38 14.94
N HIS A 137 -1.93 0.71 13.92
CA HIS A 137 -2.00 1.19 12.54
C HIS A 137 -3.44 1.28 12.02
N GLU A 138 -4.31 0.33 12.38
CA GLU A 138 -5.74 0.41 12.07
C GLU A 138 -6.39 1.63 12.72
N ASN A 139 -6.09 1.88 14.00
CA ASN A 139 -6.65 3.03 14.72
C ASN A 139 -6.15 4.35 14.12
N GLU A 140 -4.87 4.46 13.79
CA GLU A 140 -4.30 5.63 13.11
C GLU A 140 -4.93 5.85 11.73
N ALA A 141 -5.10 4.78 10.95
CA ALA A 141 -5.74 4.84 9.64
C ALA A 141 -7.20 5.28 9.74
N ARG A 142 -7.95 4.74 10.72
CA ARG A 142 -9.35 5.14 10.99
C ARG A 142 -9.43 6.60 11.40
N GLN A 143 -8.56 7.07 12.28
CA GLN A 143 -8.54 8.47 12.70
C GLN A 143 -8.27 9.40 11.52
N LYS A 144 -7.25 9.10 10.70
CA LYS A 144 -6.93 9.88 9.49
C LYS A 144 -8.09 9.90 8.50
N LEU A 145 -8.78 8.77 8.32
CA LEU A 145 -9.93 8.67 7.43
C LEU A 145 -11.10 9.52 7.94
N THR A 146 -11.41 9.48 9.24
CA THR A 146 -12.43 10.34 9.83
C THR A 146 -12.08 11.82 9.67
N SER A 147 -10.85 12.23 10.00
CA SER A 147 -10.42 13.62 9.82
C SER A 147 -10.49 14.08 8.36
N ALA A 148 -10.06 13.25 7.41
CA ALA A 148 -10.16 13.57 5.99
C ALA A 148 -11.61 13.68 5.51
N GLN A 149 -12.54 12.87 6.06
CA GLN A 149 -13.96 12.98 5.76
C GLN A 149 -14.56 14.28 6.31
N ASP A 150 -14.24 14.63 7.55
CA ASP A 150 -14.71 15.87 8.17
C ASP A 150 -14.19 17.11 7.41
N GLU A 151 -12.92 17.10 7.00
CA GLU A 151 -12.34 18.16 6.16
C GLU A 151 -13.03 18.25 4.80
N ALA A 152 -13.28 17.11 4.14
CA ALA A 152 -13.97 17.08 2.84
C ALA A 152 -15.41 17.63 2.96
N LEU A 153 -16.14 17.25 4.01
CA LEU A 153 -17.47 17.78 4.29
C LEU A 153 -17.42 19.28 4.58
N GLY A 154 -16.40 19.75 5.31
CA GLY A 154 -16.17 21.17 5.56
C GLY A 154 -15.95 21.97 4.27
N VAL A 155 -15.10 21.47 3.37
CA VAL A 155 -14.85 22.12 2.07
C VAL A 155 -16.12 22.20 1.22
N VAL A 156 -16.92 21.14 1.19
CA VAL A 156 -18.20 21.14 0.45
C VAL A 156 -19.19 22.13 1.05
N ALA A 157 -19.33 22.17 2.38
CA ALA A 157 -20.20 23.13 3.06
C ALA A 157 -19.78 24.58 2.79
N ASP A 158 -18.48 24.87 2.85
CA ASP A 158 -17.92 26.19 2.54
C ASP A 158 -18.16 26.58 1.08
N ALA A 159 -17.96 25.65 0.14
CA ALA A 159 -18.21 25.89 -1.28
C ALA A 159 -19.68 26.19 -1.55
N GLN A 160 -20.60 25.44 -0.91
CA GLN A 160 -22.04 25.66 -1.02
C GLN A 160 -22.45 27.02 -0.43
N ALA A 161 -21.91 27.40 0.73
CA ALA A 161 -22.18 28.70 1.33
C ALA A 161 -21.71 29.86 0.43
N ARG A 162 -20.52 29.73 -0.18
CA ARG A 162 -20.01 30.72 -1.14
C ARG A 162 -20.86 30.80 -2.41
N ALA A 163 -21.29 29.65 -2.94
CA ALA A 163 -22.16 29.59 -4.11
C ALA A 163 -23.51 30.26 -3.84
N ALA A 164 -24.16 29.92 -2.72
CA ALA A 164 -25.44 30.53 -2.32
C ALA A 164 -25.32 32.05 -2.14
N LYS A 165 -24.23 32.51 -1.52
CA LYS A 165 -23.97 33.95 -1.37
C LYS A 165 -23.78 34.64 -2.72
N MET A 166 -23.05 34.01 -3.65
CA MET A 166 -22.84 34.54 -5.00
C MET A 166 -24.15 34.61 -5.80
N GLU A 167 -25.01 33.58 -5.68
CA GLU A 167 -26.34 33.58 -6.30
C GLU A 167 -27.23 34.70 -5.73
N GLU A 168 -27.22 34.91 -4.42
CA GLU A 168 -27.97 36.00 -3.80
C GLU A 168 -27.46 37.37 -4.25
N THR A 169 -26.14 37.57 -4.30
CA THR A 169 -25.56 38.85 -4.73
C THR A 169 -25.88 39.14 -6.19
N THR A 170 -25.75 38.14 -7.06
CA THR A 170 -26.04 38.29 -8.50
C THR A 170 -27.52 38.51 -8.75
N ARG A 171 -28.41 37.82 -8.01
CA ARG A 171 -29.87 38.03 -8.09
C ARG A 171 -30.24 39.45 -7.69
N ARG A 172 -29.72 39.95 -6.56
CA ARG A 172 -29.99 41.31 -6.10
C ARG A 172 -29.51 42.35 -7.11
N GLU A 173 -28.31 42.20 -7.65
CA GLU A 173 -27.79 43.10 -8.69
C GLU A 173 -28.63 43.04 -9.98
N ALA A 174 -29.11 41.86 -10.37
CA ALA A 174 -29.98 41.71 -11.53
C ALA A 174 -31.34 42.38 -11.30
N GLU A 175 -31.93 42.23 -10.12
CA GLU A 175 -33.18 42.90 -9.74
C GLU A 175 -33.03 44.42 -9.71
N GLU A 176 -31.93 44.93 -9.15
CA GLU A 176 -31.63 46.36 -9.15
C GLU A 176 -31.48 46.92 -10.57
N LYS A 177 -30.73 46.22 -11.45
CA LYS A 177 -30.59 46.60 -12.86
C LYS A 177 -31.92 46.55 -13.61
N ALA A 178 -32.73 45.51 -13.37
CA ALA A 178 -34.05 45.39 -13.98
C ALA A 178 -34.97 46.53 -13.54
N ARG A 179 -34.98 46.87 -12.24
CA ARG A 179 -35.75 48.01 -11.70
C ARG A 179 -35.29 49.33 -12.31
N ALA A 180 -33.98 49.55 -12.43
CA ALA A 180 -33.43 50.75 -13.06
C ALA A 180 -33.84 50.86 -14.53
N SER A 181 -33.80 49.76 -15.28
CA SER A 181 -34.24 49.73 -16.68
C SER A 181 -35.73 49.99 -16.83
N VAL A 182 -36.58 49.46 -15.95
CA VAL A 182 -38.02 49.73 -15.96
C VAL A 182 -38.30 51.20 -15.66
N ALA A 183 -37.59 51.81 -14.69
CA ALA A 183 -37.73 53.23 -14.38
C ALA A 183 -37.32 54.11 -15.57
N ASP A 184 -36.20 53.78 -16.22
CA ASP A 184 -35.71 54.49 -17.41
C ASP A 184 -36.71 54.41 -18.58
N LEU A 185 -37.20 53.21 -18.91
CA LEU A 185 -38.22 53.02 -19.96
C LEU A 185 -39.52 53.77 -19.64
N THR A 186 -39.91 53.82 -18.37
CA THR A 186 -41.09 54.58 -17.93
C THR A 186 -40.91 56.07 -18.21
N SER A 187 -39.74 56.64 -17.86
CA SER A 187 -39.42 58.04 -18.14
C SER A 187 -39.41 58.34 -19.64
N GLN A 188 -38.86 57.44 -20.47
CA GLN A 188 -38.87 57.60 -21.93
C GLN A 188 -40.29 57.59 -22.50
N ILE A 189 -41.19 56.75 -21.97
CA ILE A 189 -42.59 56.71 -22.41
C ILE A 189 -43.31 58.02 -22.04
N GLU A 190 -43.05 58.57 -20.85
CA GLU A 190 -43.63 59.86 -20.42
C GLU A 190 -43.14 61.01 -21.31
N GLU A 191 -41.85 61.04 -21.66
CA GLU A 191 -41.26 62.03 -22.56
C GLU A 191 -41.86 61.93 -23.97
N LEU A 192 -41.92 60.71 -24.55
CA LEU A 192 -42.52 60.48 -25.86
C LEU A 192 -44.01 60.83 -25.89
N THR A 193 -44.72 60.54 -24.80
CA THR A 193 -46.13 60.92 -24.67
C THR A 193 -46.30 62.43 -24.67
N SER A 194 -45.49 63.14 -23.88
CA SER A 194 -45.48 64.60 -23.82
C SER A 194 -45.13 65.23 -25.16
N ALA A 195 -44.11 64.70 -25.86
CA ALA A 195 -43.71 65.16 -27.19
C ALA A 195 -44.82 64.93 -28.23
N ARG A 196 -45.50 63.78 -28.18
CA ARG A 196 -46.65 63.48 -29.04
C ARG A 196 -47.80 64.45 -28.80
N ASP A 197 -48.11 64.76 -27.55
CA ASP A 197 -49.19 65.68 -27.21
C ASP A 197 -48.88 67.13 -27.60
N ALA A 198 -47.63 67.56 -27.41
CA ALA A 198 -47.16 68.85 -27.92
C ALA A 198 -47.27 68.93 -29.46
N SER A 199 -46.85 67.89 -30.18
CA SER A 199 -46.97 67.83 -31.65
C SER A 199 -48.44 67.88 -32.11
N LYS A 200 -49.34 67.16 -31.43
CA LYS A 200 -50.80 67.24 -31.67
C LYS A 200 -51.34 68.66 -31.48
N SER A 201 -50.92 69.34 -30.41
CA SER A 201 -51.32 70.73 -30.15
C SER A 201 -50.84 71.66 -31.27
N GLN A 202 -49.57 71.54 -31.69
CA GLN A 202 -49.00 72.32 -32.79
C GLN A 202 -49.74 72.10 -34.11
N LEU A 203 -50.11 70.86 -34.44
CA LEU A 203 -50.90 70.56 -35.63
C LEU A 203 -52.32 71.17 -35.55
N GLY A 204 -52.95 71.15 -34.38
CA GLY A 204 -54.24 71.83 -34.15
C GLY A 204 -54.14 73.35 -34.34
N GLU A 205 -53.09 73.97 -33.82
CA GLU A 205 -52.81 75.40 -34.02
C GLU A 205 -52.53 75.73 -35.50
N LEU A 206 -51.77 74.90 -36.21
CA LEU A 206 -51.52 75.09 -37.64
C LEU A 206 -52.81 74.99 -38.45
N ARG A 207 -53.66 74.00 -38.15
CA ARG A 207 -54.97 73.85 -38.80
C ARG A 207 -55.85 75.08 -38.58
N THR A 208 -56.00 75.53 -37.34
CA THR A 208 -56.79 76.74 -37.04
C THR A 208 -56.23 78.01 -37.71
N LYS A 209 -54.91 78.14 -37.83
CA LYS A 209 -54.27 79.23 -38.60
C LYS A 209 -54.59 79.15 -40.10
N ILE A 210 -54.57 77.96 -40.68
CA ILE A 210 -54.93 77.73 -42.10
C ILE A 210 -56.41 78.07 -42.32
N ASP A 211 -57.32 77.57 -41.48
CA ASP A 211 -58.76 77.85 -41.57
C ASP A 211 -59.02 79.37 -41.49
N LYS A 212 -58.31 80.07 -40.59
CA LYS A 212 -58.38 81.53 -40.49
C LYS A 212 -57.86 82.23 -41.75
N ALA A 213 -56.71 81.80 -42.29
CA ALA A 213 -56.13 82.38 -43.50
C ALA A 213 -57.06 82.21 -44.71
N LEU A 214 -57.71 81.04 -44.85
CA LEU A 214 -58.70 80.78 -45.90
C LEU A 214 -59.93 81.68 -45.77
N SER A 215 -60.46 81.86 -44.55
CA SER A 215 -61.61 82.73 -44.31
C SER A 215 -61.37 84.22 -44.63
N LEU A 216 -60.11 84.67 -44.56
CA LEU A 216 -59.70 86.05 -44.90
C LEU A 216 -59.55 86.26 -46.42
N THR A 217 -59.41 85.20 -47.21
CA THR A 217 -59.28 85.27 -48.67
C THR A 217 -60.60 85.14 -49.43
N GLU A 218 -61.69 84.72 -48.76
CA GLU A 218 -63.03 84.53 -49.36
C GLU A 218 -64.03 85.67 -49.04
N GLY A 219 -63.62 86.73 -48.34
CA GLY A 219 -64.43 87.92 -48.05
C GLY A 219 -63.80 89.20 -48.60
#